data_AF-A0A9I9E7L5-F1
#
_entry.id   AF-A0A9I9E7L5-F1
#
_cell.length_a   1.000
_cell.length_b   1.000
_cell.length_c   1.000
_cell.angle_alpha   90.00
_cell.angle_beta   90.00
_cell.angle_gamma   90.00
#
_symmetry.space_group_name_H-M   'P 1'
#
loop_
_entity.id
_entity.type
_entity.pdbx_description
1 polymer ?
#
loop_
_entity_poly.entity_id
_entity_poly.type
_entity_poly.pdbx_seq_one_letter_code
_entity_poly.pdbx_strand_id
1 'polypeptide(L)'
;MLTCAIAYESNGHSNREAVMLLINEFSGSLKLWWDHALSTEQKEAIKRHKTKVRRIIKVEEGTSTIQEVEEEIENAVETLLDTINLHFG
;
A
#
# COMPACT_ATOMS: atom_id res chain seq x y z
N MET A 1 1.46 10.09 10.91
CA MET A 1 0.59 9.20 10.11
C MET A 1 1.34 7.98 9.58
N LEU A 2 2.60 8.11 9.12
CA LEU A 2 3.45 6.97 8.72
C LEU A 2 3.64 5.88 9.80
N THR A 3 3.67 6.27 11.08
CA THR A 3 3.88 5.33 12.20
C THR A 3 2.72 4.35 12.40
N CYS A 4 1.49 4.72 12.03
CA CYS A 4 0.35 3.80 12.11
C CYS A 4 0.46 2.71 11.06
N ALA A 5 0.74 3.06 9.80
CA ALA A 5 0.86 2.10 8.70
C ALA A 5 1.95 1.04 8.97
N ILE A 6 3.13 1.47 9.43
CA ILE A 6 4.24 0.58 9.78
C ILE A 6 3.90 -0.33 10.98
N ALA A 7 3.17 0.19 11.96
CA ALA A 7 2.71 -0.61 13.11
C ALA A 7 1.64 -1.66 12.70
N TYR A 8 0.86 -1.40 11.66
CA TYR A 8 -0.17 -2.35 11.18
C TYR A 8 0.43 -3.52 10.40
N GLU A 9 1.42 -3.30 9.55
CA GLU A 9 2.14 -4.39 8.87
C GLU A 9 2.86 -5.30 9.87
N SER A 10 3.35 -4.75 10.98
CA SER A 10 4.00 -5.51 12.05
C SER A 10 3.06 -6.41 12.87
N ASN A 11 1.73 -6.26 12.75
CA ASN A 11 0.73 -7.04 13.49
C ASN A 11 0.23 -8.28 12.73
N GLY A 12 0.78 -8.59 11.54
CA GLY A 12 0.43 -9.77 10.76
C GLY A 12 -0.88 -9.67 9.96
N HIS A 13 -1.48 -8.48 9.86
CA HIS A 13 -2.60 -8.21 8.97
C HIS A 13 -2.11 -8.00 7.54
N SER A 14 -2.86 -8.52 6.55
CA SER A 14 -2.54 -8.24 5.15
C SER A 14 -2.69 -6.75 4.85
N ASN A 15 -1.89 -6.22 3.93
CA ASN A 15 -1.91 -4.80 3.56
C ASN A 15 -3.33 -4.37 3.12
N ARG A 16 -4.05 -5.28 2.45
CA ARG A 16 -5.47 -5.12 2.10
C ARG A 16 -6.39 -4.97 3.32
N GLU A 17 -6.24 -5.79 4.36
CA GLU A 17 -7.04 -5.68 5.59
C GLU A 17 -6.76 -4.37 6.31
N ALA A 18 -5.49 -3.96 6.39
CA ALA A 18 -5.10 -2.67 6.95
C ALA A 18 -5.76 -1.50 6.22
N VAL A 19 -5.80 -1.52 4.88
CA VAL A 19 -6.52 -0.52 4.08
C VAL A 19 -8.01 -0.49 4.39
N MET A 20 -8.66 -1.65 4.49
CA MET A 20 -10.10 -1.70 4.77
C MET A 20 -10.44 -1.12 6.15
N LEU A 21 -9.60 -1.40 7.16
CA LEU A 21 -9.75 -0.83 8.49
C LEU A 21 -9.56 0.69 8.48
N LEU A 22 -8.52 1.20 7.81
CA LEU A 22 -8.28 2.64 7.68
C LEU A 22 -9.47 3.37 7.03
N ILE A 23 -10.03 2.80 5.95
CA ILE A 23 -11.20 3.37 5.27
C ILE A 23 -12.42 3.40 6.19
N ASN A 24 -12.63 2.37 7.02
CA ASN A 24 -13.76 2.31 7.95
C ASN A 24 -13.68 3.42 9.01
N GLU A 25 -12.47 3.82 9.41
CA GLU A 25 -12.23 4.90 10.37
C GLU A 25 -12.33 6.30 9.73
N PHE A 26 -12.56 6.42 8.42
CA PHE A 26 -12.73 7.72 7.79
C PHE A 26 -13.98 8.43 8.32
N SER A 27 -13.81 9.71 8.64
CA SER A 27 -14.87 10.59 9.12
C SER A 27 -14.78 11.99 8.49
N GLY A 28 -15.87 12.76 8.60
CA GLY A 28 -15.95 14.13 8.11
C GLY A 28 -15.62 14.27 6.61
N SER A 29 -14.79 15.26 6.27
CA SER A 29 -14.40 15.56 4.89
C SER A 29 -13.68 14.40 4.20
N LEU A 30 -12.91 13.60 4.94
CA LEU A 30 -12.18 12.46 4.39
C LEU A 30 -13.14 11.34 3.95
N LYS A 31 -14.18 11.07 4.75
CA LYS A 31 -15.25 10.13 4.38
C LYS A 31 -16.04 10.63 3.18
N LEU A 32 -16.39 11.92 3.17
CA LEU A 32 -17.18 12.53 2.10
C LEU A 32 -16.43 12.51 0.77
N TRP A 33 -15.13 12.80 0.80
CA TRP A 33 -14.24 12.62 -0.34
C TRP A 33 -14.16 11.17 -0.79
N TRP A 34 -13.89 10.24 0.13
CA TRP A 34 -13.78 8.83 -0.21
C TRP A 34 -15.08 8.29 -0.83
N ASP A 35 -16.24 8.68 -0.31
CA ASP A 35 -17.53 8.19 -0.75
C ASP A 35 -17.95 8.80 -2.10
N HIS A 36 -17.68 10.09 -2.34
CA HIS A 36 -18.24 10.82 -3.48
C HIS A 36 -17.23 11.26 -4.56
N ALA A 37 -15.95 11.46 -4.23
CA ALA A 37 -14.96 11.97 -5.18
C ALA A 37 -14.32 10.84 -6.01
N LEU A 38 -14.28 9.62 -5.48
CA LEU A 38 -13.70 8.46 -6.16
C LEU A 38 -14.80 7.57 -6.73
N SER A 39 -14.60 7.10 -7.96
CA SER A 39 -15.43 6.05 -8.57
C SER A 39 -15.16 4.69 -7.92
N THR A 40 -16.09 3.73 -8.09
CA THR A 40 -15.92 2.36 -7.59
C THR A 40 -14.65 1.70 -8.13
N GLU A 41 -14.30 1.94 -9.39
CA GLU A 41 -13.08 1.40 -10.01
C GLU A 41 -11.82 1.96 -9.36
N GLN A 42 -11.77 3.27 -9.09
CA GLN A 42 -10.64 3.89 -8.39
C GLN A 42 -10.47 3.36 -6.97
N LYS A 43 -11.58 3.18 -6.24
CA LYS A 43 -11.55 2.59 -4.89
C LYS A 43 -11.01 1.16 -4.91
N GLU A 44 -11.44 0.35 -5.88
CA GLU A 44 -10.94 -1.03 -6.02
C GLU A 44 -9.48 -1.08 -6.48
N ALA A 45 -9.05 -0.15 -7.34
CA ALA A 45 -7.65 -0.02 -7.75
C ALA A 45 -6.74 0.30 -6.55
N ILE A 46 -7.16 1.20 -5.65
CA ILE A 46 -6.42 1.51 -4.41
C ILE A 46 -6.34 0.28 -3.50
N LYS A 47 -7.47 -0.39 -3.23
CA LYS A 47 -7.51 -1.55 -2.32
C LYS A 47 -6.71 -2.76 -2.82
N ARG A 48 -6.51 -2.88 -4.12
CA ARG A 48 -5.80 -4.01 -4.75
C ARG A 48 -4.44 -3.61 -5.29
N HIS A 49 -3.97 -2.41 -4.95
CA HIS A 49 -2.73 -1.91 -5.49
C HIS A 49 -1.56 -2.79 -5.05
N LYS A 50 -0.74 -3.16 -6.03
CA LYS A 50 0.49 -3.91 -5.84
C LYS A 50 1.60 -3.15 -6.57
N THR A 51 2.72 -3.00 -5.90
CA THR A 51 3.92 -2.42 -6.50
C THR A 51 4.88 -3.53 -6.87
N LYS A 52 5.39 -3.45 -8.09
CA LYS A 52 6.47 -4.32 -8.55
C LYS A 52 7.77 -3.79 -7.98
N VAL A 53 8.40 -4.58 -7.13
CA VAL A 53 9.69 -4.27 -6.53
C VAL A 53 10.73 -5.22 -7.13
N ARG A 54 11.84 -4.64 -7.57
CA ARG A 54 13.01 -5.40 -8.02
C ARG A 54 13.91 -5.65 -6.82
N ARG A 55 14.06 -6.91 -6.42
CA ARG A 55 15.01 -7.33 -5.40
C ARG A 55 16.25 -7.90 -6.07
N ILE A 56 17.40 -7.34 -5.73
CA ILE A 56 18.72 -7.84 -6.16
C ILE A 56 19.22 -8.78 -5.06
N ILE A 57 19.30 -10.08 -5.38
CA ILE A 57 19.84 -11.10 -4.46
C ILE A 57 21.25 -11.44 -4.93
N LYS A 58 22.24 -11.29 -4.03
CA LYS A 58 23.60 -11.80 -4.26
C LYS A 58 23.68 -13.22 -3.71
N VAL A 59 23.96 -14.18 -4.58
CA VAL A 59 24.22 -15.57 -4.18
C VAL A 59 25.73 -15.77 -4.13
N GLU A 60 26.28 -16.03 -2.94
CA GLU A 60 27.70 -16.35 -2.76
C GLU A 60 27.91 -17.86 -2.78
N GLU A 61 28.03 -18.43 -3.99
CA GLU A 61 28.61 -19.76 -4.19
C GLU A 61 29.84 -19.63 -5.08
N GLY A 62 30.96 -19.16 -4.50
CA GLY A 62 32.28 -19.08 -5.15
C GLY A 62 32.40 -18.10 -6.34
N THR A 63 31.29 -17.66 -6.90
CA THR A 63 31.16 -16.69 -7.98
C THR A 63 29.94 -15.83 -7.65
N SER A 64 30.15 -14.55 -7.35
CA SER A 64 29.05 -13.65 -6.98
C SER A 64 28.08 -13.49 -8.15
N THR A 65 26.99 -14.27 -8.14
CA THR A 65 25.94 -14.17 -9.15
C THR A 65 24.87 -13.22 -8.63
N ILE A 66 24.57 -12.19 -9.43
CA ILE A 66 23.49 -11.26 -9.16
C ILE A 66 22.22 -11.82 -9.79
N GLN A 67 21.22 -12.14 -8.96
CA GLN A 67 19.90 -12.53 -9.43
C GLN A 67 18.92 -11.38 -9.21
N GLU A 68 18.30 -10.91 -10.29
CA GLU A 68 17.19 -9.96 -10.23
C GLU A 68 15.88 -10.75 -10.10
N VAL A 69 15.15 -10.52 -9.02
CA VAL A 69 13.81 -11.08 -8.81
C VAL A 69 12.81 -9.93 -8.86
N GLU A 70 11.81 -10.05 -9.73
CA GLU A 70 10.64 -9.17 -9.70
C GLU A 70 9.61 -9.76 -8.73
N GLU A 71 9.33 -9.05 -7.64
CA GLU A 71 8.34 -9.40 -6.65
C GLU A 71 7.17 -8.39 -6.71
N GLU A 72 5.93 -8.87 -6.61
CA GLU A 72 4.77 -8.00 -6.39
C GLU A 72 4.48 -7.90 -4.90
N ILE A 73 4.61 -6.70 -4.34
CA ILE A 73 4.34 -6.42 -2.94
C ILE A 73 3.03 -5.66 -2.85
N GLU A 74 2.14 -6.06 -1.94
CA GLU A 74 0.93 -5.29 -1.63
C GLU A 74 1.31 -4.01 -0.89
N ASN A 75 0.97 -2.85 -1.43
CA ASN A 75 1.21 -1.54 -0.81
C ASN A 75 0.01 -0.60 -0.96
N ALA A 76 -1.19 -1.19 -0.91
CA ALA A 76 -2.47 -0.49 -0.93
C ALA A 76 -2.56 0.61 0.16
N VAL A 77 -1.95 0.41 1.34
CA VAL A 77 -1.91 1.42 2.42
C VAL A 77 -1.15 2.67 1.99
N GLU A 78 0.06 2.49 1.43
CA GLU A 78 0.90 3.60 0.96
C GLU A 78 0.19 4.37 -0.16
N THR A 79 -0.38 3.64 -1.12
CA THR A 79 -1.14 4.22 -2.23
C THR A 79 -2.35 5.02 -1.72
N LEU A 80 -3.05 4.53 -0.70
CA LEU A 80 -4.16 5.25 -0.08
C LEU A 80 -3.68 6.56 0.55
N LEU A 81 -2.59 6.51 1.33
CA LEU A 81 -2.03 7.70 1.98
C LEU A 81 -1.54 8.74 0.97
N ASP A 82 -0.87 8.30 -0.09
CA ASP A 82 -0.42 9.19 -1.16
C ASP A 82 -1.58 9.84 -1.90
N THR A 83 -2.64 9.07 -2.16
CA THR A 83 -3.86 9.59 -2.81
C THR A 83 -4.55 10.64 -1.91
N ILE A 84 -4.56 10.41 -0.59
CA ILE A 84 -5.09 11.38 0.38
C ILE A 84 -4.23 12.65 0.41
N ASN A 85 -2.90 12.50 0.49
CA ASN A 85 -1.97 13.63 0.47
C ASN A 85 -2.09 14.45 -0.82
N LEU A 86 -2.30 13.81 -1.97
CA LEU A 86 -2.49 14.53 -3.23
C LEU A 86 -3.79 15.37 -3.23
N HIS A 87 -4.83 14.94 -2.51
CA HIS A 87 -6.11 15.64 -2.46
C HIS A 87 -6.18 16.71 -1.37
N PHE A 88 -5.55 16.49 -0.22
CA PHE A 88 -5.67 17.33 0.97
C PHE A 88 -4.37 18.04 1.41
N GLY A 89 -3.23 17.70 0.79
CA GLY A 89 -1.91 18.24 1.10
C GLY A 89 -1.62 19.61 0.50
#